data_AF-A0A0Q4JIB7-F1
#
_entry.id   AF-A0A0Q4JIB7-F1
#
_cell.length_a   1.000
_cell.length_b   1.000
_cell.length_c   1.000
_cell.angle_alpha   90.00
_cell.angle_beta   90.00
_cell.angle_gamma   90.00
#
_symmetry.space_group_name_H-M   'P 1'
#
loop_
_entity.id
_entity.type
_entity.pdbx_description
1 polymer ?
#
loop_
_entity_poly.entity_id
_entity_poly.type
_entity_poly.pdbx_seq_one_letter_code
_entity_poly.pdbx_strand_id
1 'polypeptide(L)'
;MTDLRPIFLGVALRPLRSAYLAGHASLVAEYDAIVGEVKTAVEAREAGLAEPDWQNEETGQTLPNLEYQTLRGEIAEEALQAHRKAFVLMTFHAWEKHVCDYMEWSEYQGQKGFGDLKANGWTIDPKGLELLRKVANCIKHDSAELIDFDDSLFGDQLILFGTDGMFTKASKGKRVSREGFGTNWEDALRLTNEHVLRFFDIVERSGQIASRGAAGAERRSPDR
;
A
#
# COMPACT_ATOMS: atom_id res chain seq x y z
N MET A 1 -32.56 -13.62 14.77
CA MET A 1 -31.42 -12.70 14.96
C MET A 1 -31.07 -12.11 13.61
N THR A 2 -30.87 -10.80 13.52
CA THR A 2 -30.42 -10.14 12.28
C THR A 2 -28.98 -10.54 12.02
N ASP A 3 -28.67 -11.03 10.81
CA ASP A 3 -27.30 -11.33 10.40
C ASP A 3 -26.52 -10.01 10.25
N LEU A 4 -25.55 -9.78 11.14
CA LEU A 4 -24.70 -8.59 11.13
C LEU A 4 -23.40 -8.80 10.36
N ARG A 5 -23.13 -10.01 9.85
CA ARG A 5 -21.91 -10.28 9.08
C ARG A 5 -21.74 -9.29 7.90
N PRO A 6 -22.79 -8.91 7.14
CA PRO A 6 -22.64 -7.95 6.03
C PRO A 6 -22.09 -6.57 6.41
N ILE A 7 -22.21 -6.14 7.67
CA ILE A 7 -21.70 -4.84 8.11
C ILE A 7 -20.32 -4.91 8.76
N PHE A 8 -19.81 -6.10 9.08
CA PHE A 8 -18.55 -6.27 9.81
C PHE A 8 -17.33 -5.76 9.04
N LEU A 9 -17.30 -5.92 7.71
CA LEU A 9 -16.22 -5.38 6.91
C LEU A 9 -16.16 -3.86 7.02
N GLY A 10 -17.30 -3.17 6.90
CA GLY A 10 -17.37 -1.72 7.03
C GLY A 10 -17.02 -1.24 8.45
N VAL A 11 -17.26 -2.04 9.48
CA VAL A 11 -16.82 -1.77 10.86
C VAL A 11 -15.31 -1.91 11.00
N ALA A 12 -14.67 -2.85 10.29
CA ALA A 12 -13.22 -3.02 10.30
C ALA A 12 -12.48 -1.99 9.43
N LEU A 13 -12.97 -1.71 8.21
CA LEU A 13 -12.29 -0.84 7.25
C LEU A 13 -12.32 0.64 7.65
N ARG A 14 -13.40 1.14 8.25
CA ARG A 14 -13.52 2.57 8.61
C ARG A 14 -12.44 3.04 9.58
N PRO A 15 -12.20 2.35 10.72
CA PRO A 15 -11.07 2.67 11.60
C PRO A 15 -9.73 2.56 10.89
N LEU A 16 -9.51 1.54 10.04
CA LEU A 16 -8.25 1.38 9.30
C LEU A 16 -8.00 2.55 8.34
N ARG A 17 -9.00 2.94 7.53
CA ARG A 17 -8.89 4.09 6.63
C ARG A 17 -8.62 5.38 7.40
N SER A 18 -9.30 5.57 8.52
CA SER A 18 -9.12 6.76 9.37
C SER A 18 -7.71 6.82 9.98
N ALA A 19 -7.21 5.70 10.50
CA ALA A 19 -5.87 5.59 11.05
C ALA A 19 -4.79 5.80 9.97
N TYR A 20 -5.00 5.23 8.78
CA TYR A 20 -4.12 5.44 7.64
C TYR A 20 -3.98 6.93 7.31
N LEU A 21 -5.11 7.63 7.12
CA LEU A 21 -5.12 9.05 6.78
C LEU A 21 -4.47 9.92 7.85
N ALA A 22 -4.74 9.64 9.13
CA ALA A 22 -4.17 10.39 10.25
C ALA A 22 -2.64 10.24 10.33
N GLY A 23 -2.12 9.01 10.21
CA GLY A 23 -0.68 8.77 10.22
C GLY A 23 0.03 9.27 8.96
N HIS A 24 -0.61 9.09 7.80
CA HIS A 24 -0.04 9.45 6.50
C HIS A 24 0.25 10.95 6.38
N ALA A 25 -0.67 11.80 6.86
CA ALA A 25 -0.51 13.25 6.77
C ALA A 25 0.77 13.75 7.46
N SER A 26 1.10 13.18 8.62
CA SER A 26 2.30 13.59 9.38
C SER A 26 3.58 13.13 8.69
N LEU A 27 3.61 11.88 8.21
CA LEU A 27 4.76 11.33 7.50
C LEU A 27 5.03 12.06 6.17
N VAL A 28 3.98 12.45 5.45
CA VAL A 28 4.14 13.25 4.22
C VAL A 28 4.66 14.65 4.53
N ALA A 29 4.15 15.31 5.57
CA ALA A 29 4.64 16.64 5.95
C ALA A 29 6.12 16.61 6.34
N GLU A 30 6.57 15.60 7.08
CA GLU A 30 7.98 15.40 7.42
C GLU A 30 8.83 15.11 6.18
N TYR A 31 8.38 14.20 5.32
CA TYR A 31 9.07 13.88 4.07
C TYR A 31 9.20 15.10 3.16
N ASP A 32 8.13 15.88 2.96
CA ASP A 32 8.12 17.09 2.13
C ASP A 32 9.04 18.18 2.69
N ALA A 33 9.11 18.31 4.02
CA ALA A 33 10.03 19.24 4.68
C ALA A 33 11.49 18.86 4.39
N ILE A 34 11.84 17.57 4.55
CA ILE A 34 13.19 17.07 4.28
C ILE A 34 13.55 17.20 2.79
N VAL A 35 12.60 16.93 1.89
CA VAL A 35 12.77 17.19 0.44
C VAL A 35 13.11 18.65 0.18
N GLY A 36 12.45 19.59 0.87
CA GLY A 36 12.78 21.01 0.80
C GLY A 36 14.21 21.31 1.29
N GLU A 37 14.60 20.75 2.42
CA GLU A 37 15.95 20.89 2.98
C GLU A 37 17.04 20.35 2.03
N VAL A 38 16.82 19.18 1.44
CA VAL A 38 17.73 18.57 0.45
C VAL A 38 17.85 19.47 -0.78
N LYS A 39 16.73 19.98 -1.32
CA LYS A 39 16.76 20.91 -2.47
C LYS A 39 17.61 22.13 -2.18
N THR A 40 17.41 22.77 -1.03
CA THR A 40 18.21 23.92 -0.61
C THR A 40 19.69 23.57 -0.50
N ALA A 41 20.03 22.41 0.08
CA ALA A 41 21.42 21.96 0.21
C ALA A 41 22.09 21.70 -1.15
N VAL A 42 21.35 21.13 -2.11
CA VAL A 42 21.88 20.91 -3.46
C VAL A 42 22.09 22.24 -4.18
N GLU A 43 21.12 23.15 -4.15
CA GLU A 43 21.23 24.48 -4.76
C GLU A 43 22.43 25.27 -4.20
N ALA A 44 22.64 25.22 -2.88
CA ALA A 44 23.78 25.86 -2.23
C ALA A 44 25.12 25.27 -2.72
N ARG A 45 25.20 23.94 -2.81
CA ARG A 45 26.38 23.23 -3.32
C ARG A 45 26.66 23.58 -4.78
N GLU A 46 25.63 23.62 -5.64
CA GLU A 46 25.77 23.99 -7.05
C GLU A 46 26.19 25.44 -7.23
N ALA A 47 25.75 26.33 -6.34
CA ALA A 47 26.20 27.73 -6.28
C ALA A 47 27.62 27.90 -5.71
N GLY A 48 28.28 26.81 -5.29
CA GLY A 48 29.61 26.84 -4.67
C GLY A 48 29.64 27.49 -3.29
N LEU A 49 28.49 27.57 -2.62
CA LEU A 49 28.38 28.09 -1.26
C LEU A 49 28.93 27.06 -0.27
N ALA A 50 29.73 27.53 0.69
CA ALA A 50 30.20 26.69 1.78
C ALA A 50 29.03 26.41 2.71
N GLU A 51 28.64 25.14 2.82
CA GLU A 51 27.68 24.68 3.83
C GLU A 51 28.45 24.15 5.04
N PRO A 52 28.04 24.51 6.27
CA PRO A 52 28.61 23.90 7.46
C PRO A 52 28.26 22.41 7.50
N ASP A 53 29.23 21.56 7.84
CA ASP A 53 28.95 20.16 8.12
C ASP A 53 27.91 20.05 9.25
N TRP A 54 27.02 19.06 9.14
CA TRP A 54 26.16 18.70 10.25
C TRP A 54 27.03 18.15 11.39
N GLN A 55 26.73 18.54 12.64
CA GLN A 55 27.44 18.07 13.82
C GLN A 55 26.44 17.52 14.86
N ASN A 56 26.69 16.31 15.33
CA ASN A 56 25.96 15.74 16.46
C ASN A 56 26.41 16.41 17.76
N GLU A 57 25.47 17.01 18.50
CA GLU A 57 25.77 17.72 19.75
C GLU A 57 26.28 16.82 20.88
N GLU A 58 25.86 15.54 20.90
CA GLU A 58 26.20 14.59 21.96
C GLU A 58 27.53 13.87 21.70
N THR A 59 27.77 13.47 20.45
CA THR A 59 28.95 12.65 20.09
C THR A 59 30.07 13.46 19.45
N GLY A 60 29.79 14.69 19.00
CA GLY A 60 30.70 15.52 18.23
C GLY A 60 30.98 15.01 16.81
N GLN A 61 30.30 13.94 16.38
CA GLN A 61 30.44 13.39 15.02
C GLN A 61 29.99 14.41 13.98
N THR A 62 30.75 14.57 12.90
CA THR A 62 30.39 15.41 11.77
C THR A 62 30.06 14.60 10.52
N LEU A 63 29.15 15.11 9.71
CA LEU A 63 28.81 14.59 8.39
C LEU A 63 28.66 15.75 7.41
N PRO A 64 29.07 15.61 6.14
CA PRO A 64 28.74 16.60 5.12
C PRO A 64 27.23 16.87 5.10
N ASN A 65 26.84 18.15 5.15
CA ASN A 65 25.43 18.54 5.31
C ASN A 65 24.49 17.83 4.30
N LEU A 66 24.87 17.83 3.02
CA LEU A 66 24.09 17.18 1.98
C LEU A 66 23.97 15.66 2.19
N GLU A 67 25.00 14.99 2.67
CA GLU A 67 24.97 13.55 2.99
C GLU A 67 24.01 13.27 4.16
N TYR A 68 24.07 14.11 5.21
CA TYR A 68 23.15 14.03 6.34
C TYR A 68 21.69 14.22 5.90
N GLN A 69 21.41 15.25 5.10
CA GLN A 69 20.05 15.53 4.62
C GLN A 69 19.54 14.43 3.69
N THR A 70 20.42 13.85 2.88
CA THR A 70 20.10 12.70 2.02
C THR A 70 19.70 11.49 2.86
N LEU A 71 20.48 11.15 3.89
CA LEU A 71 20.17 10.04 4.80
C LEU A 71 18.83 10.25 5.52
N ARG A 72 18.54 11.46 5.99
CA ARG A 72 17.23 11.79 6.58
C ARG A 72 16.09 11.58 5.60
N GLY A 73 16.28 11.96 4.35
CA GLY A 73 15.30 11.77 3.30
C GLY A 73 15.02 10.28 3.07
N GLU A 74 16.06 9.45 3.05
CA GLU A 74 15.93 7.99 2.87
C GLU A 74 15.10 7.38 4.01
N ILE A 75 15.41 7.75 5.25
CA ILE A 75 14.68 7.30 6.44
C ILE A 75 13.21 7.74 6.40
N ALA A 76 12.92 8.97 5.98
CA ALA A 76 11.55 9.48 5.92
C ALA A 76 10.72 8.77 4.85
N GLU A 77 11.30 8.49 3.67
CA GLU A 77 10.64 7.70 2.63
C GLU A 77 10.44 6.25 3.07
N GLU A 78 11.42 5.62 3.72
CA GLU A 78 11.29 4.27 4.27
C GLU A 78 10.13 4.19 5.29
N ALA A 79 10.05 5.15 6.20
CA ALA A 79 8.94 5.25 7.15
C ALA A 79 7.58 5.39 6.44
N LEU A 80 7.52 6.24 5.40
CA LEU A 80 6.33 6.44 4.59
C LEU A 80 5.91 5.17 3.84
N GLN A 81 6.86 4.44 3.25
CA GLN A 81 6.62 3.17 2.58
C GLN A 81 6.18 2.08 3.57
N ALA A 82 6.82 1.99 4.73
CA ALA A 82 6.44 1.05 5.78
C ALA A 82 4.98 1.28 6.23
N HIS A 83 4.59 2.54 6.45
CA HIS A 83 3.20 2.90 6.76
C HIS A 83 2.23 2.45 5.66
N ARG A 84 2.52 2.76 4.40
CA ARG A 84 1.67 2.34 3.27
C ARG A 84 1.53 0.81 3.19
N LYS A 85 2.65 0.08 3.26
CA LYS A 85 2.68 -1.39 3.20
C LYS A 85 1.89 -2.02 4.35
N ALA A 86 2.07 -1.51 5.57
CA ALA A 86 1.33 -1.99 6.74
C ALA A 86 -0.19 -1.88 6.53
N PHE A 87 -0.68 -0.75 6.02
CA PHE A 87 -2.12 -0.58 5.78
C PHE A 87 -2.65 -1.42 4.61
N VAL A 88 -1.84 -1.70 3.59
CA VAL A 88 -2.22 -2.67 2.53
C VAL A 88 -2.37 -4.08 3.11
N LEU A 89 -1.42 -4.53 3.93
CA LEU A 89 -1.51 -5.82 4.63
C LEU A 89 -2.76 -5.91 5.52
N MET A 90 -3.00 -4.89 6.35
CA MET A 90 -4.17 -4.84 7.23
C MET A 90 -5.48 -4.86 6.44
N THR A 91 -5.54 -4.14 5.32
CA THR A 91 -6.71 -4.10 4.43
C THR A 91 -6.99 -5.47 3.82
N PHE A 92 -5.94 -6.16 3.35
CA PHE A 92 -6.08 -7.51 2.81
C PHE A 92 -6.52 -8.53 3.86
N HIS A 93 -5.95 -8.50 5.07
CA HIS A 93 -6.36 -9.40 6.15
C HIS A 93 -7.78 -9.13 6.65
N ALA A 94 -8.21 -7.86 6.70
CA ALA A 94 -9.59 -7.53 7.02
C ALA A 94 -10.57 -8.15 6.00
N TRP A 95 -10.21 -8.12 4.71
CA TRP A 95 -10.95 -8.79 3.64
C TRP A 95 -10.97 -10.32 3.81
N GLU A 96 -9.79 -10.95 3.92
CA GLU A 96 -9.68 -12.41 4.05
C GLU A 96 -10.51 -12.93 5.22
N LYS A 97 -10.34 -12.33 6.40
CA LYS A 97 -11.05 -12.73 7.60
C LYS A 97 -12.56 -12.59 7.42
N HIS A 98 -13.02 -11.46 6.87
CA HIS A 98 -14.43 -11.22 6.64
C HIS A 98 -15.04 -12.26 5.67
N VAL A 99 -14.34 -12.57 4.58
CA VAL A 99 -14.79 -13.59 3.62
C VAL A 99 -14.85 -14.97 4.25
N CYS A 100 -13.80 -15.39 4.95
CA CYS A 100 -13.75 -16.69 5.61
C CYS A 100 -14.85 -16.83 6.66
N ASP A 101 -15.07 -15.80 7.49
CA ASP A 101 -16.10 -15.79 8.52
C ASP A 101 -17.52 -15.83 7.90
N TYR A 102 -17.75 -15.14 6.77
CA TYR A 102 -19.06 -15.14 6.11
C TYR A 102 -19.35 -16.46 5.39
N MET A 103 -18.37 -16.97 4.66
CA MET A 103 -18.48 -18.18 3.83
C MET A 103 -18.25 -19.47 4.63
N GLU A 104 -17.88 -19.36 5.90
CA GLU A 104 -17.51 -20.47 6.78
C GLU A 104 -16.36 -21.30 6.19
N TRP A 105 -15.41 -20.62 5.53
CA TRP A 105 -14.21 -21.24 4.98
C TRP A 105 -13.12 -21.33 6.04
N SER A 106 -12.41 -22.46 6.08
CA SER A 106 -11.22 -22.61 6.94
C SER A 106 -10.05 -21.74 6.52
N GLU A 107 -9.99 -21.38 5.23
CA GLU A 107 -8.94 -20.55 4.64
C GLU A 107 -9.47 -19.76 3.44
N TYR A 108 -8.81 -18.64 3.12
CA TYR A 108 -9.22 -17.79 2.01
C TYR A 108 -8.87 -18.46 0.67
N GLN A 109 -9.88 -18.64 -0.19
CA GLN A 109 -9.75 -19.40 -1.43
C GLN A 109 -9.26 -18.57 -2.64
N GLY A 110 -8.97 -17.28 -2.45
CA GLY A 110 -8.53 -16.40 -3.53
C GLY A 110 -9.49 -16.39 -4.74
N GLN A 111 -8.94 -16.41 -5.96
CA GLN A 111 -9.73 -16.38 -7.19
C GLN A 111 -10.72 -17.54 -7.32
N LYS A 112 -10.40 -18.72 -6.78
CA LYS A 112 -11.26 -19.90 -6.85
C LYS A 112 -12.59 -19.66 -6.11
N GLY A 113 -12.57 -18.87 -5.04
CA GLY A 113 -13.75 -18.54 -4.24
C GLY A 113 -14.64 -17.43 -4.84
N PHE A 114 -14.19 -16.71 -5.87
CA PHE A 114 -14.97 -15.58 -6.41
C PHE A 114 -16.30 -16.00 -7.04
N GLY A 115 -16.39 -17.23 -7.57
CA GLY A 115 -17.65 -17.79 -8.08
C GLY A 115 -18.68 -17.93 -6.95
N ASP A 116 -18.26 -18.52 -5.84
CA ASP A 116 -19.11 -18.75 -4.67
C ASP A 116 -19.55 -17.45 -4.00
N LEU A 117 -18.66 -16.46 -3.89
CA LEU A 117 -18.99 -15.12 -3.38
C LEU A 117 -20.07 -14.45 -4.24
N LYS A 118 -19.92 -14.47 -5.58
CA LYS A 118 -20.92 -13.94 -6.50
C LYS A 118 -22.25 -14.68 -6.40
N ALA A 119 -22.23 -16.00 -6.26
CA ALA A 119 -23.44 -16.80 -6.04
C ALA A 119 -24.18 -16.43 -4.74
N ASN A 120 -23.43 -15.94 -3.74
CA ASN A 120 -23.96 -15.40 -2.49
C ASN A 120 -24.33 -13.91 -2.57
N GLY A 121 -24.33 -13.30 -3.76
CA GLY A 121 -24.79 -11.94 -3.99
C GLY A 121 -23.74 -10.86 -3.72
N TRP A 122 -22.47 -11.22 -3.60
CA TRP A 122 -21.39 -10.25 -3.42
C TRP A 122 -21.04 -9.56 -4.74
N THR A 123 -20.78 -8.26 -4.66
CA THR A 123 -20.27 -7.47 -5.78
C THR A 123 -18.75 -7.59 -5.83
N ILE A 124 -18.18 -8.57 -6.53
CA ILE A 124 -16.72 -8.80 -6.50
C ILE A 124 -15.99 -8.00 -7.60
N ASP A 125 -14.88 -7.33 -7.26
CA ASP A 125 -13.85 -6.85 -8.21
C ASP A 125 -12.67 -7.83 -8.25
N PRO A 126 -12.66 -8.82 -9.19
CA PRO A 126 -11.66 -9.87 -9.19
C PRO A 126 -10.24 -9.35 -9.44
N LYS A 127 -10.11 -8.32 -10.30
CA LYS A 127 -8.81 -7.78 -10.68
C LYS A 127 -8.21 -6.98 -9.53
N GLY A 128 -9.01 -6.12 -8.91
CA GLY A 128 -8.57 -5.32 -7.78
C GLY A 128 -8.18 -6.15 -6.57
N LEU A 129 -8.99 -7.16 -6.22
CA LEU A 129 -8.70 -8.04 -5.08
C LEU A 129 -7.50 -8.94 -5.34
N GLU A 130 -7.32 -9.41 -6.56
CA GLU A 130 -6.14 -10.17 -6.93
C GLU A 130 -4.88 -9.31 -6.82
N LEU A 131 -4.92 -8.07 -7.31
CA LEU A 131 -3.80 -7.14 -7.17
C LEU A 131 -3.45 -6.90 -5.70
N LEU A 132 -4.46 -6.65 -4.86
CA LEU A 132 -4.28 -6.49 -3.41
C LEU A 132 -3.63 -7.73 -2.78
N ARG A 133 -4.12 -8.93 -3.10
CA ARG A 133 -3.55 -10.20 -2.62
C ARG A 133 -2.09 -10.36 -3.01
N LYS A 134 -1.77 -10.06 -4.27
CA LYS A 134 -0.40 -10.15 -4.81
C LYS A 134 0.54 -9.19 -4.10
N VAL A 135 0.13 -7.94 -3.91
CA VAL A 135 0.89 -6.93 -3.16
C VAL A 135 1.10 -7.35 -1.71
N ALA A 136 0.04 -7.75 -1.01
CA ALA A 136 0.13 -8.22 0.37
C ALA A 136 1.07 -9.44 0.51
N ASN A 137 0.98 -10.38 -0.41
CA ASN A 137 1.86 -11.55 -0.44
C ASN A 137 3.32 -11.18 -0.71
N CYS A 138 3.59 -10.22 -1.59
CA CYS A 138 4.94 -9.73 -1.83
C CYS A 138 5.54 -9.10 -0.57
N ILE A 139 4.77 -8.24 0.12
CA ILE A 139 5.22 -7.64 1.39
C ILE A 139 5.51 -8.73 2.44
N LYS A 140 4.68 -9.77 2.52
CA LYS A 140 4.81 -10.82 3.53
C LYS A 140 5.94 -11.82 3.24
N HIS A 141 6.18 -12.15 1.97
CA HIS A 141 7.04 -13.26 1.57
C HIS A 141 8.31 -12.82 0.82
N ASP A 142 8.47 -11.52 0.58
CA ASP A 142 9.61 -10.93 -0.14
C ASP A 142 9.93 -11.65 -1.46
N SER A 143 8.87 -11.95 -2.24
CA SER A 143 8.99 -12.78 -3.45
C SER A 143 8.35 -12.14 -4.69
N ALA A 144 9.16 -12.08 -5.75
CA ALA A 144 8.82 -11.58 -7.09
C ALA A 144 7.73 -12.37 -7.81
N GLU A 145 7.74 -13.69 -7.60
CA GLU A 145 6.89 -14.65 -8.32
C GLU A 145 5.39 -14.39 -8.06
N LEU A 146 5.09 -13.52 -7.09
CA LEU A 146 3.75 -13.23 -6.62
C LEU A 146 3.13 -11.96 -7.23
N ILE A 147 3.86 -11.07 -7.90
CA ILE A 147 3.29 -9.83 -8.50
C ILE A 147 3.09 -9.91 -10.03
N ASP A 148 3.65 -10.90 -10.74
CA ASP A 148 3.62 -10.97 -12.23
C ASP A 148 4.17 -9.71 -12.94
N PHE A 149 5.03 -8.91 -12.28
CA PHE A 149 5.57 -7.64 -12.82
C PHE A 149 4.45 -6.71 -13.34
N ASP A 150 3.68 -6.13 -12.43
CA ASP A 150 2.84 -4.97 -12.75
C ASP A 150 3.69 -3.70 -12.63
N ASP A 151 4.12 -3.14 -13.76
CA ASP A 151 4.96 -1.93 -13.84
C ASP A 151 4.33 -0.72 -13.10
N SER A 152 3.02 -0.72 -12.84
CA SER A 152 2.39 0.36 -12.05
C SER A 152 2.68 0.29 -10.54
N LEU A 153 3.09 -0.89 -10.03
CA LEU A 153 3.40 -1.12 -8.62
C LEU A 153 4.89 -1.03 -8.28
N PHE A 154 5.73 -1.24 -9.28
CA PHE A 154 7.16 -1.05 -9.19
C PHE A 154 7.48 0.26 -9.88
N GLY A 155 7.71 1.32 -9.12
CA GLY A 155 8.04 2.60 -9.72
C GLY A 155 9.15 2.44 -10.76
N ASP A 156 8.98 3.04 -11.94
CA ASP A 156 9.99 3.16 -13.02
C ASP A 156 11.32 3.82 -12.56
N GLN A 157 11.38 4.21 -11.28
CA GLN A 157 12.42 4.96 -10.65
C GLN A 157 12.89 4.17 -9.45
N LEU A 158 14.11 3.65 -9.54
CA LEU A 158 14.84 3.36 -8.33
C LEU A 158 15.23 4.70 -7.71
N ILE A 159 14.66 4.88 -6.52
CA ILE A 159 14.69 6.04 -5.66
C ILE A 159 16.06 6.08 -4.98
N LEU A 160 16.98 6.86 -5.55
CA LEU A 160 18.14 7.41 -4.86
C LEU A 160 17.94 8.93 -4.91
N PHE A 161 18.13 9.64 -3.80
CA PHE A 161 18.02 11.10 -3.79
C PHE A 161 18.98 11.67 -4.83
N GLY A 162 18.40 12.23 -5.90
CA GLY A 162 19.15 12.84 -6.99
C GLY A 162 19.55 14.27 -6.64
N THR A 163 20.42 14.83 -7.48
CA THR A 163 20.85 16.24 -7.40
C THR A 163 19.74 17.25 -7.69
N ASP A 164 18.50 16.83 -7.93
CA ASP A 164 17.36 17.72 -8.09
C ASP A 164 16.49 17.81 -6.82
N GLY A 165 16.97 17.23 -5.72
CA GLY A 165 16.24 17.09 -4.46
C GLY A 165 14.90 16.39 -4.63
N MET A 166 14.77 15.60 -5.69
CA MET A 166 13.69 14.65 -5.93
C MET A 166 14.32 13.29 -6.15
N PHE A 167 13.50 12.26 -6.10
CA PHE A 167 13.91 10.94 -6.50
C PHE A 167 14.01 10.89 -8.03
N THR A 168 15.20 11.13 -8.58
CA THR A 168 15.44 10.92 -10.00
C THR A 168 16.12 9.59 -10.27
N LYS A 169 15.73 9.03 -11.42
CA LYS A 169 16.18 7.78 -12.04
C LYS A 169 17.68 7.56 -11.87
N ALA A 170 18.08 6.82 -10.84
CA ALA A 170 19.43 6.30 -10.81
C ALA A 170 19.56 5.25 -11.92
N SER A 171 20.38 5.56 -12.93
CA SER A 171 20.84 4.58 -13.92
C SER A 171 21.60 3.40 -13.27
N LYS A 172 21.94 3.51 -11.98
CA LYS A 172 22.57 2.50 -11.13
C LYS A 172 21.67 1.98 -10.00
N GLY A 173 20.39 2.33 -9.99
CA GLY A 173 19.46 1.64 -9.12
C GLY A 173 19.43 0.16 -9.49
N LYS A 174 19.50 -0.74 -8.50
CA LYS A 174 19.35 -2.20 -8.67
C LYS A 174 18.11 -2.47 -9.52
N ARG A 175 18.26 -2.59 -10.84
CA ARG A 175 17.18 -3.01 -11.73
C ARG A 175 16.66 -4.30 -11.15
N VAL A 176 15.41 -4.25 -10.74
CA VAL A 176 14.65 -5.41 -10.32
C VAL A 176 14.40 -6.19 -11.60
N SER A 177 15.40 -6.99 -12.01
CA SER A 177 15.26 -7.84 -13.19
C SER A 177 14.50 -9.09 -12.77
N ARG A 178 13.67 -9.60 -13.68
CA ARG A 178 12.99 -10.89 -13.54
C ARG A 178 13.95 -12.06 -13.26
N GLU A 179 15.24 -11.86 -13.54
CA GLU A 179 16.33 -12.84 -13.41
C GLU A 179 17.23 -12.57 -12.17
N GLY A 180 16.95 -11.53 -11.39
CA GLY A 180 17.82 -11.03 -10.33
C GLY A 180 17.70 -11.83 -9.03
N PHE A 181 18.54 -12.85 -8.88
CA PHE A 181 18.87 -13.45 -7.59
C PHE A 181 19.33 -12.35 -6.59
N GLY A 182 18.62 -12.18 -5.48
CA GLY A 182 19.07 -11.38 -4.32
C GLY A 182 18.48 -9.96 -4.15
N THR A 183 17.34 -9.64 -4.75
CA THR A 183 16.62 -8.37 -4.50
C THR A 183 15.67 -8.47 -3.32
N ASN A 184 15.72 -7.47 -2.42
CA ASN A 184 14.69 -7.19 -1.42
C ASN A 184 13.47 -6.60 -2.16
N TRP A 185 12.53 -7.47 -2.53
CA TRP A 185 11.34 -7.12 -3.31
C TRP A 185 10.39 -6.24 -2.52
N GLU A 186 10.36 -6.43 -1.20
CA GLU A 186 9.69 -5.51 -0.31
C GLU A 186 10.25 -4.09 -0.48
N ASP A 187 11.57 -3.92 -0.53
CA ASP A 187 12.21 -2.63 -0.79
C ASP A 187 11.98 -2.13 -2.22
N ALA A 188 11.75 -3.01 -3.20
CA ALA A 188 11.43 -2.60 -4.56
C ALA A 188 9.98 -2.10 -4.71
N LEU A 189 9.07 -2.61 -3.88
CA LEU A 189 7.68 -2.21 -3.90
C LEU A 189 7.53 -0.75 -3.43
N ARG A 190 6.99 0.09 -4.29
CA ARG A 190 6.77 1.52 -4.03
C ARG A 190 5.29 1.83 -4.13
N LEU A 191 4.63 1.81 -2.98
CA LEU A 191 3.23 2.16 -2.89
C LEU A 191 3.07 3.68 -2.86
N THR A 192 2.05 4.19 -3.54
CA THR A 192 1.61 5.58 -3.45
C THR A 192 0.41 5.67 -2.52
N ASN A 193 0.03 6.88 -2.13
CA ASN A 193 -1.21 7.10 -1.39
C ASN A 193 -2.44 6.61 -2.16
N GLU A 194 -2.45 6.84 -3.48
CA GLU A 194 -3.53 6.41 -4.36
C GLU A 194 -3.68 4.89 -4.39
N HIS A 195 -2.58 4.14 -4.36
CA HIS A 195 -2.64 2.68 -4.27
C HIS A 195 -3.34 2.21 -3.00
N VAL A 196 -2.96 2.76 -1.83
CA VAL A 196 -3.57 2.36 -0.55
C VAL A 196 -5.06 2.71 -0.51
N LEU A 197 -5.42 3.93 -0.91
CA LEU A 197 -6.82 4.37 -0.92
C LEU A 197 -7.67 3.57 -1.91
N ARG A 198 -7.11 3.25 -3.09
CA ARG A 198 -7.76 2.39 -4.07
C ARG A 198 -8.02 0.99 -3.51
N PHE A 199 -7.10 0.43 -2.72
CA PHE A 199 -7.33 -0.87 -2.08
C PHE A 199 -8.44 -0.84 -1.04
N PHE A 200 -8.53 0.22 -0.22
CA PHE A 200 -9.69 0.42 0.64
C PHE A 200 -11.00 0.44 -0.16
N ASP A 201 -11.05 1.21 -1.26
CA ASP A 201 -12.23 1.32 -2.11
C ASP A 201 -12.58 -0.01 -2.81
N ILE A 202 -11.57 -0.76 -3.27
CA ILE A 202 -11.76 -2.09 -3.88
C ILE A 202 -12.42 -3.03 -2.86
N VAL A 203 -11.90 -3.10 -1.64
CA VAL A 203 -12.40 -4.01 -0.61
C VAL A 203 -13.79 -3.59 -0.15
N GLU A 204 -14.01 -2.28 0.04
CA GLU A 204 -15.32 -1.74 0.44
C GLU A 204 -16.40 -2.01 -0.60
N ARG A 205 -16.12 -1.78 -1.89
CA ARG A 205 -17.04 -2.15 -2.98
C ARG A 205 -17.19 -3.67 -3.06
N SER A 206 -16.11 -4.42 -2.86
CA SER A 206 -16.11 -5.87 -3.01
C SER A 206 -16.92 -6.60 -1.94
N GLY A 207 -17.01 -6.02 -0.74
CA GLY A 207 -17.77 -6.57 0.37
C GLY A 207 -19.25 -6.19 0.39
N GLN A 208 -19.74 -5.48 -0.63
CA GLN A 208 -21.16 -5.18 -0.73
C GLN A 208 -21.93 -6.44 -1.14
N ILE A 209 -22.76 -6.92 -0.23
CA ILE A 209 -23.69 -8.02 -0.46
C ILE A 209 -25.01 -7.39 -0.85
N ALA A 210 -25.50 -7.67 -2.06
CA ALA A 210 -26.81 -7.21 -2.49
C ALA A 210 -27.85 -7.70 -1.50
N SER A 211 -28.45 -6.77 -0.74
CA SER A 211 -29.60 -7.10 0.08
C SER A 211 -30.63 -7.70 -0.86
N ARG A 212 -31.00 -8.97 -0.66
CA ARG A 212 -32.12 -9.60 -1.36
C ARG A 212 -33.39 -8.85 -0.98
N GLY A 213 -33.61 -7.69 -1.60
CA GLY A 213 -34.84 -6.94 -1.48
C GLY A 213 -35.92 -7.75 -2.18
N ALA A 214 -36.78 -8.39 -1.37
CA ALA A 214 -38.22 -8.51 -1.60
C ALA A 214 -38.74 -8.91 -3.01
N ALA A 215 -37.94 -9.55 -3.87
CA ALA A 215 -38.37 -9.99 -5.20
C ALA A 215 -38.78 -11.49 -5.18
N GLY A 216 -39.70 -11.86 -4.29
CA GLY A 216 -40.06 -13.27 -4.12
C GLY A 216 -41.34 -13.58 -3.35
N ALA A 217 -42.26 -12.62 -3.21
CA ALA A 217 -43.58 -12.83 -2.60
C ALA A 217 -44.74 -12.58 -3.58
N GLU A 218 -44.62 -13.04 -4.83
CA GLU A 218 -45.77 -13.35 -5.67
C GLU A 218 -45.67 -14.82 -6.11
N ARG A 219 -45.87 -15.75 -5.16
CA ARG A 219 -46.47 -17.05 -5.52
C ARG A 219 -47.96 -16.82 -5.62
N ARG A 220 -48.44 -16.40 -6.79
CA ARG A 220 -49.86 -16.52 -7.10
C ARG A 220 -50.19 -18.01 -7.18
N SER A 221 -51.16 -18.40 -6.35
CA SER A 221 -51.74 -19.74 -6.26
C SER A 221 -52.08 -20.31 -7.64
N PRO A 222 -51.92 -21.63 -7.85
CA PRO A 222 -52.65 -22.30 -8.91
C PRO A 222 -54.12 -22.37 -8.47
N ASP A 223 -54.97 -21.57 -9.09
CA ASP A 223 -56.42 -21.71 -8.95
C ASP A 223 -56.84 -23.14 -9.34
N ARG A 224 -57.61 -23.75 -8.43
CA ARG A 224 -58.42 -24.95 -8.65
C ARG A 224 -59.86 -24.52 -8.81
#